data_AF-I2QIE1-F1
#
_entry.id   AF-I2QIE1-F1
#
_cell.length_a   1.000
_cell.length_b   1.000
_cell.length_c   1.000
_cell.angle_alpha   90.00
_cell.angle_beta   90.00
_cell.angle_gamma   90.00
#
_symmetry.space_group_name_H-M   'P 1'
#
loop_
_entity.id
_entity.type
_entity.pdbx_description
1 polymer ?
#
loop_
_entity_poly.entity_id
_entity_poly.type
_entity_poly.pdbx_seq_one_letter_code
_entity_poly.pdbx_strand_id
1 'polypeptide(L)'
;MSEQINEQAEKMREMAQTTLDKAKEAVSKYITESQKLREKADSSVRSTYSAAKEMNERAVAFAEENVASGFELAQRLLHAKDPQEMSAVYQSHLKEQMDKMNAQFRELASAMSPPSTVDLNK
;
A
#
# COMPACT_ATOMS: atom_id res chain seq x y z
N MET A 1 30.90 24.27 -14.81
CA MET A 1 31.01 23.38 -13.63
C MET A 1 29.65 23.09 -13.00
N SER A 2 28.79 24.10 -12.81
CA SER A 2 27.41 23.94 -12.32
C SER A 2 26.48 23.14 -13.26
N GLU A 3 26.60 23.31 -14.58
CA GLU A 3 25.81 22.53 -15.57
C GLU A 3 26.12 21.02 -15.55
N GLN A 4 27.39 20.63 -15.44
CA GLN A 4 27.78 19.22 -15.36
C GLN A 4 27.25 18.52 -14.10
N ILE A 5 27.23 19.22 -12.96
CA ILE A 5 26.67 18.69 -11.71
C ILE A 5 25.15 18.48 -11.85
N ASN A 6 24.47 19.40 -12.55
CA ASN A 6 23.03 19.29 -12.78
C ASN A 6 22.67 18.15 -13.74
N GLU A 7 23.40 17.99 -14.85
CA GLU A 7 23.22 16.85 -15.78
C GLU A 7 23.48 15.50 -15.09
N GLN A 8 24.50 15.43 -14.24
CA GLN A 8 24.82 14.20 -13.52
C GLN A 8 23.74 13.87 -12.48
N ALA A 9 23.21 14.88 -11.78
CA ALA A 9 22.08 14.72 -10.87
C ALA A 9 20.81 14.29 -11.61
N GLU A 10 20.51 14.86 -12.78
CA GLU A 10 19.37 14.46 -13.60
C GLU A 10 19.49 13.01 -14.11
N LYS A 11 20.66 12.60 -14.61
CA LYS A 11 20.90 11.21 -15.01
C LYS A 11 20.71 10.24 -13.84
N MET A 12 21.21 10.57 -12.66
CA MET A 12 21.00 9.75 -11.46
C MET A 12 19.52 9.67 -11.09
N ARG A 13 18.79 10.77 -11.23
CA ARG A 13 17.34 10.85 -10.97
C ARG A 13 16.54 10.00 -11.98
N GLU A 14 16.90 10.05 -13.26
CA GLU A 14 16.29 9.23 -14.32
C GLU A 14 16.56 7.72 -14.13
N MET A 15 17.79 7.35 -13.77
CA MET A 15 18.14 5.95 -13.44
C MET A 15 17.36 5.45 -12.21
N ALA A 16 17.23 6.29 -11.18
CA ALA A 16 16.44 5.96 -10.00
C ALA A 16 14.94 5.83 -10.35
N GLN A 17 14.41 6.69 -11.21
CA GLN A 17 13.02 6.62 -11.69
C GLN A 17 12.78 5.31 -12.44
N THR A 18 13.67 4.97 -13.37
CA THR A 18 13.60 3.71 -14.13
C THR A 18 13.67 2.49 -13.21
N THR A 19 14.52 2.53 -12.19
CA THR A 19 14.65 1.45 -11.20
C THR A 19 13.37 1.32 -10.37
N LEU A 20 12.81 2.45 -9.95
CA LEU A 20 11.57 2.49 -9.18
C LEU A 20 10.38 1.93 -9.99
N ASP A 21 10.27 2.31 -11.26
CA ASP A 21 9.21 1.84 -12.14
C ASP A 21 9.29 0.32 -12.36
N LYS A 22 10.49 -0.20 -12.62
CA LYS A 22 10.71 -1.65 -12.76
C LYS A 22 10.39 -2.41 -11.47
N ALA A 23 10.76 -1.87 -10.31
CA ALA A 23 10.43 -2.47 -9.02
C ALA A 23 8.92 -2.48 -8.79
N LYS A 24 8.22 -1.38 -9.11
CA LYS A 24 6.76 -1.28 -9.03
C LYS A 24 6.09 -2.31 -9.96
N GLU A 25 6.58 -2.47 -11.18
CA GLU A 25 6.07 -3.46 -12.13
C GLU A 25 6.26 -4.90 -11.60
N ALA A 26 7.46 -5.24 -11.14
CA ALA A 26 7.77 -6.58 -10.63
C ALA A 26 6.90 -6.96 -9.42
N VAL A 27 6.72 -6.01 -8.50
CA VAL A 27 5.84 -6.18 -7.34
C VAL A 27 4.38 -6.31 -7.76
N SER A 28 3.90 -5.43 -8.65
CA SER A 28 2.50 -5.48 -9.13
C SER A 28 2.19 -6.81 -9.80
N LYS A 29 3.14 -7.33 -10.59
CA LYS A 29 3.05 -8.65 -11.21
C LYS A 29 3.02 -9.76 -10.17
N TYR A 30 3.89 -9.72 -9.17
CA TYR A 30 3.90 -10.70 -8.07
C TYR A 30 2.56 -10.71 -7.30
N ILE A 31 2.03 -9.54 -6.97
CA ILE A 31 0.73 -9.39 -6.29
C ILE A 31 -0.38 -10.00 -7.15
N THR A 32 -0.43 -9.65 -8.43
CA THR A 32 -1.44 -10.17 -9.37
C THR A 32 -1.39 -11.68 -9.49
N GLU A 33 -0.19 -12.27 -9.65
CA GLU A 33 -0.05 -13.73 -9.73
C GLU A 33 -0.39 -14.43 -8.41
N SER A 34 -0.08 -13.78 -7.27
CA SER A 34 -0.47 -14.29 -5.95
C SER A 34 -1.99 -14.25 -5.73
N GLN A 35 -2.66 -13.19 -6.17
CA GLN A 35 -4.13 -13.07 -6.14
C GLN A 35 -4.79 -14.16 -6.99
N LYS A 36 -4.31 -14.36 -8.24
CA LYS A 36 -4.80 -15.45 -9.12
C LYS A 36 -4.62 -16.83 -8.51
N LEU A 37 -3.51 -17.08 -7.80
CA LEU A 37 -3.28 -18.35 -7.13
C LEU A 37 -4.27 -18.57 -5.99
N ARG A 38 -4.56 -17.52 -5.20
CA ARG A 38 -5.58 -17.55 -4.14
C ARG A 38 -6.97 -17.85 -4.70
N GLU A 39 -7.38 -17.15 -5.76
CA GLU A 39 -8.68 -17.39 -6.42
C GLU A 39 -8.83 -18.83 -6.95
N LYS A 40 -7.76 -19.39 -7.54
CA LYS A 40 -7.75 -20.79 -8.01
C LYS A 40 -7.83 -21.78 -6.85
N ALA A 41 -7.11 -21.55 -5.76
CA ALA A 41 -7.15 -22.39 -4.56
C ALA A 41 -8.55 -22.37 -3.90
N ASP A 42 -9.17 -21.19 -3.83
CA ASP A 42 -10.52 -21.00 -3.30
C ASP A 42 -11.60 -21.71 -4.11
N SER A 43 -11.47 -21.75 -5.44
CA SER A 43 -12.39 -22.48 -6.30
C SER A 43 -12.40 -24.00 -6.04
N SER A 44 -11.34 -24.54 -5.43
CA SER A 44 -11.19 -25.97 -5.12
C SER A 44 -11.55 -26.34 -3.68
N VAL A 45 -11.61 -25.38 -2.75
CA VAL A 45 -11.92 -25.61 -1.32
C VAL A 45 -13.16 -24.84 -0.91
N ARG A 46 -14.31 -25.29 -1.43
CA ARG A 46 -15.63 -24.86 -0.97
C ARG A 46 -15.83 -25.45 0.43
N SER A 47 -16.03 -24.60 1.45
CA SER A 47 -16.81 -24.89 2.68
C SER A 47 -16.18 -24.93 4.09
N THR A 48 -15.02 -24.34 4.38
CA THR A 48 -14.64 -24.13 5.81
C THR A 48 -14.34 -22.67 6.11
N TYR A 49 -15.44 -21.92 6.22
CA TYR A 49 -15.50 -20.55 6.70
C TYR A 49 -14.98 -20.48 8.13
N SER A 50 -13.95 -19.69 8.39
CA SER A 50 -13.69 -19.18 9.72
C SER A 50 -12.92 -17.88 9.57
N ALA A 51 -13.23 -16.90 10.41
CA ALA A 51 -12.67 -15.55 10.39
C ALA A 51 -11.14 -15.47 10.19
N ALA A 52 -10.38 -16.54 10.45
CA ALA A 52 -8.96 -16.66 10.12
C ALA A 52 -8.64 -16.43 8.64
N LYS A 53 -9.47 -16.89 7.70
CA LYS A 53 -9.26 -16.67 6.25
C LYS A 53 -9.48 -15.20 5.89
N GLU A 54 -10.57 -14.61 6.34
CA GLU A 54 -10.89 -13.19 6.10
C GLU A 54 -9.83 -12.28 6.75
N MET A 55 -9.33 -12.64 7.94
CA MET A 55 -8.23 -11.93 8.59
C MET A 55 -6.92 -12.05 7.80
N ASN A 56 -6.65 -13.23 7.21
CA ASN A 56 -5.47 -13.42 6.34
C ASN A 56 -5.57 -12.58 5.06
N GLU A 57 -6.74 -12.55 4.42
CA GLU A 57 -6.99 -11.71 3.25
C GLU A 57 -6.81 -10.22 3.55
N ARG A 58 -7.33 -9.74 4.69
CA ARG A 58 -7.11 -8.36 5.15
C ARG A 58 -5.65 -8.06 5.42
N ALA A 59 -4.92 -8.98 6.06
CA ALA A 59 -3.48 -8.81 6.30
C ALA A 59 -2.68 -8.70 5.00
N VAL A 60 -3.04 -9.52 3.99
CA VAL A 60 -2.43 -9.43 2.66
C VAL A 60 -2.78 -8.11 1.98
N ALA A 61 -4.04 -7.67 2.02
CA ALA A 61 -4.45 -6.39 1.46
C ALA A 61 -3.70 -5.21 2.11
N PHE A 62 -3.50 -5.23 3.44
CA PHE A 62 -2.68 -4.22 4.12
C PHE A 62 -1.22 -4.24 3.69
N ALA A 63 -0.65 -5.42 3.45
CA ALA A 63 0.70 -5.53 2.91
C ALA A 63 0.80 -4.96 1.49
N GLU A 64 -0.16 -5.27 0.62
CA GLU A 64 -0.24 -4.72 -0.74
C GLU A 64 -0.35 -3.19 -0.72
N GLU A 65 -1.21 -2.63 0.13
CA GLU A 65 -1.39 -1.18 0.27
C GLU A 65 -0.16 -0.48 0.84
N ASN A 66 0.51 -1.07 1.85
CA ASN A 66 1.74 -0.54 2.42
C ASN A 66 2.87 -0.49 1.39
N VAL A 67 2.99 -1.53 0.57
CA VAL A 67 4.00 -1.57 -0.50
C VAL A 67 3.71 -0.51 -1.55
N ALA A 68 2.44 -0.37 -1.98
CA ALA A 68 2.04 0.69 -2.92
C ALA A 68 2.34 2.09 -2.36
N SER A 69 2.03 2.33 -1.09
CA SER A 69 2.29 3.58 -0.40
C SER A 69 3.80 3.90 -0.31
N GLY A 70 4.62 2.90 -0.03
CA GLY A 70 6.08 3.04 -0.02
C GLY A 70 6.66 3.45 -1.39
N PHE A 71 6.14 2.87 -2.48
CA PHE A 71 6.52 3.28 -3.83
C PHE A 71 6.13 4.72 -4.15
N GLU A 72 4.94 5.14 -3.71
CA GLU A 72 4.48 6.53 -3.89
C GLU A 72 5.37 7.52 -3.14
N LEU A 73 5.74 7.23 -1.88
CA LEU A 73 6.69 8.03 -1.12
C LEU A 73 8.04 8.13 -1.84
N ALA A 74 8.59 6.99 -2.27
CA ALA A 74 9.86 6.95 -2.98
C ALA A 74 9.82 7.76 -4.28
N GLN A 75 8.70 7.73 -5.01
CA GLN A 75 8.51 8.53 -6.22
C GLN A 75 8.44 10.03 -5.91
N ARG A 76 7.71 10.43 -4.87
CA ARG A 76 7.60 11.84 -4.47
C ARG A 76 8.94 12.38 -3.96
N LEU A 77 9.69 11.59 -3.21
CA LEU A 77 11.04 11.95 -2.75
C LEU A 77 12.04 12.09 -3.89
N LEU A 78 11.95 11.23 -4.90
CA LEU A 78 12.83 11.29 -6.06
C LEU A 78 12.63 12.59 -6.88
N HIS A 79 11.41 13.11 -6.91
CA HIS A 79 11.09 14.37 -7.61
C HIS A 79 11.38 15.62 -6.79
N ALA A 80 11.50 15.51 -5.47
CA ALA A 80 11.81 16.64 -4.60
C ALA A 80 13.13 17.30 -4.98
N LYS A 81 13.14 18.63 -5.09
CA LYS A 81 14.27 19.44 -5.57
C LYS A 81 15.25 19.78 -4.46
N ASP A 82 14.77 19.84 -3.23
CA ASP A 82 15.57 20.23 -2.06
C ASP A 82 15.11 19.49 -0.78
N PRO A 83 15.92 19.53 0.31
CA PRO A 83 15.56 18.90 1.58
C PRO A 83 14.28 19.43 2.22
N GLN A 84 13.89 20.66 1.92
CA GLN A 84 12.66 21.25 2.46
C GLN A 84 11.45 20.61 1.78
N GLU A 85 11.48 20.44 0.46
CA GLU A 85 10.48 19.70 -0.31
C GLU A 85 10.43 18.23 0.09
N MET A 86 11.58 17.59 0.35
CA MET A 86 11.60 16.21 0.90
C MET A 86 10.88 16.13 2.26
N SER A 87 11.11 17.10 3.16
CA SER A 87 10.45 17.14 4.46
C SER A 87 8.93 17.30 4.33
N ALA A 88 8.48 18.13 3.38
CA ALA A 88 7.06 18.32 3.08
C ALA A 88 6.43 17.04 2.52
N VAL A 89 7.14 16.33 1.63
CA VAL A 89 6.72 15.02 1.11
C VAL A 89 6.56 14.00 2.24
N TYR A 90 7.54 13.90 3.15
CA TYR A 90 7.44 13.01 4.31
C TYR A 90 6.24 13.35 5.21
N GLN A 91 6.02 14.62 5.50
CA GLN A 91 4.89 15.07 6.33
C GLN A 91 3.54 14.77 5.67
N SER A 92 3.40 15.05 4.36
CA SER A 92 2.19 14.74 3.59
C SER A 92 1.90 13.24 3.61
N HIS A 93 2.93 12.42 3.37
CA HIS A 93 2.80 10.98 3.35
C HIS A 93 2.40 10.41 4.72
N LEU A 94 3.00 10.89 5.81
CA LEU A 94 2.62 10.49 7.17
C LEU A 94 1.16 10.84 7.46
N LYS A 95 0.70 12.02 7.05
CA LYS A 95 -0.70 12.43 7.20
C LYS A 95 -1.64 11.50 6.43
N GLU A 96 -1.34 11.23 5.16
CA GLU A 96 -2.12 10.32 4.31
C GLU A 96 -2.16 8.90 4.89
N GLN A 97 -1.03 8.38 5.38
CA GLN A 97 -0.96 7.07 6.03
C GLN A 97 -1.77 7.01 7.32
N MET A 98 -1.77 8.08 8.13
CA MET A 98 -2.60 8.17 9.33
C MET A 98 -4.09 8.19 8.99
N ASP A 99 -4.48 8.93 7.95
CA ASP A 99 -5.87 8.99 7.49
C ASP A 99 -6.35 7.62 6.97
N LYS A 100 -5.50 6.92 6.20
CA LYS A 100 -5.75 5.54 5.75
C LYS A 100 -5.85 4.55 6.91
N MET A 101 -4.91 4.59 7.86
CA MET A 101 -4.93 3.74 9.04
C MET A 101 -6.20 3.95 9.88
N ASN A 102 -6.63 5.20 10.05
CA ASN A 102 -7.89 5.52 10.73
C ASN A 102 -9.13 5.00 9.97
N ALA A 103 -9.08 4.94 8.64
CA ALA A 103 -10.14 4.33 7.83
C ALA A 103 -10.16 2.80 7.97
N GLN A 104 -9.01 2.16 7.80
CA GLN A 104 -8.85 0.70 7.98
C GLN A 104 -9.25 0.25 9.39
N PHE A 105 -8.90 1.02 10.43
CA PHE A 105 -9.31 0.73 11.80
C PHE A 105 -10.83 0.81 11.99
N ARG A 106 -11.49 1.82 11.39
CA ARG A 106 -12.95 1.96 11.42
C ARG A 106 -13.65 0.80 10.71
N GLU A 107 -13.09 0.35 9.59
CA GLU A 107 -13.60 -0.79 8.83
C GLU A 107 -13.45 -2.11 9.61
N LEU A 108 -12.30 -2.30 10.26
CA LEU A 108 -12.06 -3.43 11.18
C LEU A 108 -13.02 -3.40 12.38
N ALA A 109 -13.20 -2.24 13.02
CA ALA A 109 -14.12 -2.07 14.15
C ALA A 109 -15.58 -2.33 13.75
N SER A 110 -15.98 -1.92 12.55
CA SER A 110 -17.31 -2.19 12.00
C SER A 110 -17.50 -3.67 11.69
N ALA A 111 -16.49 -4.34 11.15
CA ALA A 111 -16.51 -5.78 10.87
C ALA A 111 -16.50 -6.65 12.14
N MET A 112 -15.93 -6.15 13.24
CA MET A 112 -15.91 -6.83 14.55
C MET A 112 -17.10 -6.44 15.45
N SER A 113 -17.94 -5.50 15.04
CA SER A 113 -19.13 -5.14 15.81
C SER A 113 -20.11 -6.32 15.81
N PRO A 114 -20.52 -6.84 16.99
CA PRO A 114 -21.53 -7.89 17.03
C PRO A 114 -22.80 -7.36 16.35
N PRO A 115 -23.60 -8.21 15.66
CA PRO A 115 -24.88 -7.78 15.12
C PRO A 115 -25.63 -7.13 16.27
N SER A 116 -26.09 -5.89 16.07
CA SER A 116 -26.85 -5.15 17.07
C SER A 116 -27.89 -6.10 17.63
N THR A 117 -27.69 -6.51 18.88
CA THR A 117 -28.61 -7.41 19.56
C THR A 117 -29.97 -6.75 19.47
N VAL A 118 -30.84 -7.37 18.69
CA VAL A 118 -32.24 -7.00 18.54
C VAL A 118 -32.79 -6.73 19.93
N ASP A 119 -33.43 -5.56 20.05
CA ASP A 119 -34.08 -5.01 21.24
C ASP A 119 -34.49 -6.05 22.30
N LEU A 120 -33.90 -5.92 23.49
CA LEU A 120 -34.49 -6.40 24.74
C LEU A 120 -35.71 -5.52 25.07
N ASN A 121 -36.83 -5.69 24.35
CA ASN A 121 -38.17 -5.29 24.79
C ASN A 121 -39.23 -5.75 23.78
N LYS A 122 -39.81 -6.95 23.99
CA LYS A 122 -41.25 -7.26 23.96
C LYS A 122 -41.52 -8.74 24.22
#